data_AF-C4WFF2-F1
#
_entry.id   AF-C4WFF2-F1
#
_cell.length_a   1.000
_cell.length_b   1.000
_cell.length_c   1.000
_cell.angle_alpha   90.00
_cell.angle_beta   90.00
_cell.angle_gamma   90.00
#
_symmetry.space_group_name_H-M   'P 1'
#
loop_
_entity.id
_entity.type
_entity.pdbx_description
1 polymer ?
#
loop_
_entity_poly.entity_id
_entity_poly.type
_entity_poly.pdbx_seq_one_letter_code
_entity_poly.pdbx_strand_id
1 'polypeptide(L)' 'MMKGYFSVLSEDNQTTVLYVWDVLDASGNRLHRIQGQEKVPGAAADSWSVVPASAMQAIADRTMQEYSTWLAANRA' A
#
# COMPACT_ATOMS: atom_id res chain seq x y z
N MET A 1 0.31 15.64 -3.98
CA MET A 1 1.48 14.73 -3.91
C MET A 1 1.08 13.49 -3.10
N MET A 2 1.66 12.32 -3.37
CA MET A 2 1.48 11.13 -2.53
C MET A 2 2.79 10.80 -1.81
N LYS A 3 2.71 10.52 -0.50
CA LYS A 3 3.85 10.09 0.33
C LYS A 3 3.43 8.92 1.20
N GLY A 4 4.32 7.99 1.45
CA GLY A 4 3.97 6.80 2.19
C GLY A 4 5.12 5.85 2.43
N TYR A 5 4.78 4.69 2.96
CA TYR A 5 5.74 3.64 3.28
C TYR A 5 5.09 2.27 3.12
N PHE A 6 5.95 1.28 2.94
CA PHE A 6 5.60 -0.10 3.15
C PHE A 6 6.25 -0.62 4.43
N SER A 7 5.64 -1.63 5.04
CA SER A 7 6.26 -2.44 6.08
C SER A 7 5.89 -3.90 5.88
N VAL A 8 6.66 -4.81 6.45
CA VAL A 8 6.42 -6.25 6.39
C VAL A 8 6.31 -6.83 7.78
N LEU A 9 5.40 -7.79 7.93
CA LEU A 9 5.25 -8.63 9.10
C LEU A 9 5.25 -10.09 8.63
N SER A 10 6.09 -10.94 9.21
CA SER A 10 6.14 -12.37 8.89
C SER A 10 5.82 -13.21 10.12
N GLU A 11 4.75 -14.00 10.05
CA GLU A 11 4.27 -14.88 11.11
C GLU A 11 3.67 -16.14 10.46
N ASP A 12 3.75 -17.30 11.12
CA ASP A 12 3.09 -18.54 10.69
C ASP A 12 3.29 -18.90 9.19
N ASN A 13 4.52 -18.78 8.69
CA ASN A 13 4.87 -19.02 7.29
C ASN A 13 4.07 -18.17 6.28
N GLN A 14 3.69 -16.96 6.67
CA GLN A 14 3.04 -15.95 5.85
C GLN A 14 3.75 -14.60 6.05
N THR A 15 3.94 -13.87 4.96
CA THR A 15 4.44 -12.49 4.99
C THR A 15 3.33 -11.55 4.56
N THR A 16 3.04 -10.56 5.40
CA THR A 16 2.06 -9.51 5.13
C THR A 16 2.79 -8.21 4.82
N VAL A 17 2.60 -7.70 3.61
CA VAL A 17 3.05 -6.36 3.21
C VAL A 17 1.96 -5.38 3.57
N LEU A 18 2.22 -4.47 4.51
CA LEU A 18 1.36 -3.34 4.80
C LEU A 18 1.81 -2.12 4.00
N TYR A 19 0.86 -1.31 3.53
CA TYR A 19 1.14 -0.07 2.81
C TYR A 19 0.26 1.05 3.32
N VAL A 20 0.83 2.26 3.37
CA VAL A 20 0.14 3.49 3.74
C VAL A 20 0.58 4.59 2.79
N TRP A 21 -0.38 5.28 2.18
CA TRP A 21 -0.19 6.42 1.30
C TRP A 21 -1.06 7.58 1.75
N ASP A 22 -0.43 8.69 2.12
CA ASP A 22 -1.09 9.96 2.35
C ASP A 22 -1.13 10.78 1.06
N VAL A 23 -2.32 11.23 0.69
CA VAL A 23 -2.56 12.20 -0.38
C VAL A 23 -2.54 13.60 0.22
N LEU A 24 -1.69 14.45 -0.34
CA LEU A 24 -1.39 15.78 0.20
C LEU A 24 -1.73 16.88 -0.80
N ASP A 25 -2.22 18.02 -0.30
CA ASP A 25 -2.32 19.27 -1.06
C ASP A 25 -0.93 19.90 -1.31
N ALA A 26 -0.90 21.04 -2.02
CA ALA A 26 0.35 21.75 -2.32
C ALA A 26 1.07 22.32 -1.09
N SER A 27 0.32 22.59 -0.02
CA SER A 27 0.83 23.09 1.26
C SER A 27 1.32 21.95 2.18
N GLY A 28 1.12 20.69 1.79
CA GLY A 28 1.51 19.51 2.54
C GLY A 28 0.45 19.01 3.52
N ASN A 29 -0.76 19.57 3.53
CA ASN A 29 -1.84 19.06 4.38
C ASN A 29 -2.35 17.74 3.82
N ARG A 30 -2.63 16.78 4.71
CA ARG A 30 -3.22 15.51 4.33
C ARG A 30 -4.70 15.67 4.00
N LEU A 31 -5.05 15.35 2.77
CA LEU A 31 -6.42 15.32 2.26
C LEU A 31 -7.06 13.95 2.44
N HIS A 32 -6.28 12.88 2.27
CA HIS A 32 -6.78 11.50 2.31
C HIS A 32 -5.68 10.51 2.65
N ARG A 33 -6.07 9.31 3.07
CA ARG A 33 -5.18 8.18 3.33
C ARG A 33 -5.72 6.92 2.64
N ILE A 34 -4.86 6.31 1.85
CA ILE A 34 -5.04 4.98 1.28
C ILE A 34 -4.13 4.03 2.06
N GLN A 35 -4.67 2.92 2.55
CA GLN A 35 -3.88 1.96 3.31
C GLN A 35 -4.48 0.57 3.20
N GLY A 36 -3.62 -0.44 3.31
CA GLY A 36 -4.08 -1.81 3.28
C GLY A 36 -2.94 -2.79 3.49
N GLN A 37 -3.23 -4.05 3.16
CA GLN A 37 -2.29 -5.14 3.27
C GLN A 37 -2.41 -6.11 2.09
N GLU A 38 -1.31 -6.75 1.74
CA GLU A 38 -1.24 -7.85 0.77
C GLU A 38 -0.52 -9.03 1.42
N LYS A 39 -1.08 -10.23 1.30
CA LYS A 39 -0.56 -11.42 1.96
C LYS A 39 0.16 -12.31 0.95
N VAL A 40 1.36 -12.72 1.30
CA VAL A 40 2.24 -13.56 0.50
C VAL A 40 2.55 -14.84 1.28
N PRO A 41 2.39 -16.04 0.69
CA PRO A 41 2.83 -17.28 1.32
C PRO A 41 4.36 -17.31 1.51
N GLY A 42 4.80 -17.82 2.65
CA GLY A 42 6.22 -17.95 3.01
C GLY A 42 6.70 -16.89 4.01
N ALA A 43 7.72 -17.26 4.77
CA ALA A 43 8.45 -16.37 5.66
C ALA A 43 9.96 -16.66 5.57
N ALA A 44 10.78 -15.63 5.68
CA ALA A 44 12.24 -15.72 5.70
C ALA A 44 12.80 -14.70 6.69
N ALA A 45 14.08 -14.85 7.06
CA ALA A 45 14.75 -13.90 7.96
C ALA A 45 14.74 -12.46 7.41
N ASP A 46 14.90 -12.32 6.09
CA ASP A 46 14.54 -11.11 5.36
C ASP A 46 13.16 -11.29 4.74
N SER A 47 12.13 -10.73 5.38
CA SER A 47 10.75 -10.79 4.91
C SER A 47 10.55 -10.22 3.49
N TRP A 48 11.39 -9.30 3.03
CA TRP A 48 11.26 -8.74 1.68
C TRP A 48 11.65 -9.75 0.60
N SER A 49 12.56 -10.68 0.92
CA SER A 49 13.06 -11.67 -0.03
C SER A 49 11.97 -12.62 -0.58
N VAL A 50 10.86 -12.79 0.14
CA VAL A 50 9.74 -13.64 -0.27
C VAL A 50 8.62 -12.89 -0.97
N VAL A 51 8.66 -11.54 -1.03
CA VAL A 51 7.61 -10.74 -1.64
C VAL A 51 7.81 -10.70 -3.17
N PRO A 52 6.92 -11.30 -3.97
CA PRO A 52 7.06 -11.29 -5.43
C PRO A 52 6.66 -9.93 -6.00
N ALA A 53 7.18 -9.61 -7.20
CA ALA A 53 6.79 -8.41 -7.94
C ALA A 53 5.27 -8.30 -8.17
N SER A 54 4.58 -9.44 -8.34
CA SER A 54 3.12 -9.48 -8.50
C SER A 54 2.36 -8.98 -7.27
N ALA A 55 2.87 -9.18 -6.06
CA ALA A 55 2.26 -8.64 -4.84
C ALA A 55 2.37 -7.10 -4.81
N MET A 56 3.53 -6.56 -5.19
CA MET A 56 3.72 -5.11 -5.31
C MET A 56 2.83 -4.51 -6.40
N GLN A 57 2.67 -5.21 -7.53
CA GLN A 57 1.75 -4.79 -8.59
C GLN A 57 0.30 -4.80 -8.11
N ALA A 58 -0.15 -5.82 -7.39
CA ALA A 58 -1.49 -5.87 -6.81
C ALA A 58 -1.74 -4.70 -5.84
N ILE A 59 -0.75 -4.33 -5.03
CA ILE A 59 -0.85 -3.15 -4.16
C ILE A 59 -0.95 -1.86 -4.99
N ALA A 60 -0.15 -1.73 -6.06
CA ALA A 60 -0.18 -0.56 -6.93
C ALA A 60 -1.55 -0.39 -7.61
N ASP A 61 -2.10 -1.49 -8.18
CA ASP A 61 -3.41 -1.49 -8.83
C ASP A 61 -4.52 -1.09 -7.84
N ARG A 62 -4.51 -1.66 -6.64
CA ARG A 62 -5.48 -1.33 -5.57
C ARG A 62 -5.34 0.11 -5.11
N THR A 63 -4.11 0.59 -4.91
CA THR A 63 -3.83 1.98 -4.53
C THR A 63 -4.40 2.95 -5.55
N MET A 64 -4.18 2.69 -6.84
CA MET A 64 -4.66 3.57 -7.92
C MET A 64 -6.17 3.52 -8.08
N GLN A 65 -6.80 2.37 -7.86
CA GLN A 65 -8.25 2.22 -7.87
C GLN A 65 -8.90 3.03 -6.73
N GLU A 66 -8.38 2.91 -5.50
CA GLU A 66 -8.86 3.67 -4.34
C GLU A 66 -8.64 5.18 -4.54
N TYR A 67 -7.47 5.57 -5.03
CA TYR A 67 -7.18 6.97 -5.35
C TYR A 67 -8.14 7.55 -6.38
N SER A 68 -8.40 6.82 -7.48
CA SER A 68 -9.31 7.28 -8.53
C SER A 68 -10.74 7.40 -8.04
N THR A 69 -11.17 6.46 -7.18
CA THR A 69 -12.50 6.45 -6.56
C THR A 69 -12.69 7.66 -5.65
N TRP A 70 -11.72 7.90 -4.75
CA TRP A 70 -11.72 9.08 -3.88
C TRP A 70 -11.72 10.38 -4.69
N LEU A 71 -10.87 10.49 -5.71
CA LEU A 71 -10.79 11.69 -6.54
C LEU A 71 -12.12 11.97 -7.26
N ALA A 72 -12.81 10.94 -7.75
CA ALA A 72 -14.12 11.10 -8.39
C ALA A 72 -15.18 11.58 -7.39
N ALA A 73 -15.21 11.02 -6.18
CA ALA A 73 -16.15 11.42 -5.12
C ALA A 73 -15.95 12.88 -4.66
N ASN A 74 -14.72 13.38 -4.73
CA ASN A 74 -14.34 14.72 -4.28
C ASN A 74 -14.30 15.77 -5.41
N ARG A 75 -14.74 15.43 -6.62
CA ARG A 75 -14.89 16.36 -7.77
C ARG A 75 -16.31 16.92 -7.93
N ALA A 76 -17.28 16.41 -7.17
CA ALA A 76 -18.66 16.91 -7.12
C ALA A 76 -18.82 18.00 -6.06
#